data_AF-A0A1T1HDQ1-F1
#
_entry.id   AF-A0A1T1HDQ1-F1
#
_cell.length_a   1.000
_cell.length_b   1.000
_cell.length_c   1.000
_cell.angle_alpha   90.00
_cell.angle_beta   90.00
_cell.angle_gamma   90.00
#
_symmetry.space_group_name_H-M   'P 1'
#
loop_
_entity.id
_entity.type
_entity.pdbx_description
1 polymer ?
#
loop_
_entity_poly.entity_id
_entity_poly.type
_entity_poly.pdbx_seq_one_letter_code
_entity_poly.pdbx_strand_id
1 'polypeptide(L)'
;MSNHYHLVLYINQAEAEPWSEDEVIRRWLLLFKALVLIERYQKDECSSNAERKKATEIIEGWRQRLIRKLQQFALDRGLAWISSGQQLQVLFR
;
A
#
# COMPACT_ATOMS: atom_id res chain seq x y z
N MET A 1 -14.01 12.45 28.26
CA MET A 1 -13.01 11.35 28.27
C MET A 1 -12.72 11.00 26.82
N SER A 2 -11.57 11.39 26.31
CA SER A 2 -11.25 11.28 24.89
C SER A 2 -10.51 9.97 24.64
N ASN A 3 -11.21 8.98 24.08
CA ASN A 3 -10.59 7.73 23.63
C ASN A 3 -9.68 8.06 22.44
N HIS A 4 -8.39 8.28 22.70
CA HIS A 4 -7.39 8.42 21.65
C HIS A 4 -6.94 7.01 21.24
N TYR A 5 -7.32 6.58 20.04
CA TYR A 5 -6.84 5.34 19.46
C TYR A 5 -5.47 5.57 18.82
N HIS A 6 -4.45 4.86 19.27
CA HIS A 6 -3.18 4.77 18.55
C HIS A 6 -3.32 3.75 17.43
N LEU A 7 -3.59 4.21 16.22
CA LEU A 7 -3.47 3.38 15.03
C LEU A 7 -1.97 3.19 14.74
N VAL A 8 -1.42 2.06 15.14
CA VAL A 8 -0.05 1.67 14.78
C VAL A 8 -0.08 1.16 13.34
N LEU A 9 0.29 2.04 12.42
CA LEU A 9 0.48 1.68 11.02
C LEU A 9 1.93 1.22 10.86
N TYR A 10 2.14 -0.10 10.82
CA TYR A 10 3.44 -0.67 10.47
C TYR A 10 3.72 -0.36 8.99
N ILE A 11 4.53 0.67 8.77
CA ILE A 11 5.03 1.03 7.44
C ILE A 11 6.46 0.54 7.37
N ASN A 12 6.63 -0.73 6.99
CA ASN A 12 7.94 -1.24 6.65
C ASN A 12 8.10 -1.20 5.13
N GLN A 13 8.99 -0.35 4.64
CA GLN A 13 9.28 -0.22 3.21
C GLN A 13 9.90 -1.52 2.65
N ALA A 14 10.65 -2.25 3.47
CA ALA A 14 11.16 -3.58 3.14
C ALA A 14 10.04 -4.64 3.01
N GLU A 15 8.84 -4.38 3.55
CA GLU A 15 7.65 -5.23 3.35
C GLU A 15 6.75 -4.76 2.20
N ALA A 16 6.92 -3.52 1.70
CA ALA A 16 6.15 -3.03 0.55
C ALA A 16 6.71 -3.51 -0.80
N GLU A 17 8.03 -3.72 -0.88
CA GLU A 17 8.70 -4.34 -2.04
C GLU A 17 8.14 -5.74 -2.38
N PRO A 18 7.89 -6.65 -1.40
CA PRO A 18 7.33 -7.98 -1.68
C PRO A 18 5.79 -8.04 -1.77
N TRP A 19 5.04 -6.93 -1.80
CA TRP A 19 3.58 -7.03 -1.92
C TRP A 19 3.18 -7.64 -3.26
N SER A 20 2.45 -8.75 -3.22
CA SER A 20 1.77 -9.29 -4.39
C SER A 20 0.78 -8.27 -4.96
N GLU A 21 0.45 -8.42 -6.24
CA GLU A 21 -0.55 -7.56 -6.90
C GLU A 21 -1.88 -7.54 -6.13
N ASP A 22 -2.33 -8.69 -5.63
CA ASP A 22 -3.54 -8.79 -4.80
C ASP A 22 -3.47 -7.97 -3.51
N GLU A 23 -2.30 -7.96 -2.86
CA GLU A 23 -2.10 -7.19 -1.64
C GLU A 23 -2.10 -5.69 -1.92
N VAL A 24 -1.51 -5.27 -3.03
CA VAL A 24 -1.57 -3.88 -3.51
C VAL A 24 -3.02 -3.48 -3.79
N ILE A 25 -3.80 -4.33 -4.47
CA ILE A 25 -5.21 -4.06 -4.75
C ILE A 25 -5.99 -3.95 -3.43
N ARG A 26 -5.89 -4.93 -2.53
CA ARG A 26 -6.58 -4.91 -1.24
C ARG A 26 -6.31 -3.62 -0.46
N ARG A 27 -5.03 -3.24 -0.33
CA ARG A 27 -4.64 -2.01 0.39
C ARG A 27 -5.11 -0.74 -0.29
N TRP A 28 -5.09 -0.70 -1.63
CA TRP A 28 -5.62 0.43 -2.39
C TRP A 28 -7.11 0.60 -2.15
N LEU A 29 -7.88 -0.50 -2.15
CA LEU A 29 -9.33 -0.49 -1.97
C LEU A 29 -9.80 -0.07 -0.58
N LEU A 30 -8.94 -0.15 0.44
CA LEU A 30 -9.21 0.41 1.76
C LEU A 30 -9.25 1.95 1.77
N LEU A 31 -8.58 2.58 0.80
CA LEU A 31 -8.38 4.03 0.76
C LEU A 31 -9.06 4.70 -0.44
N PHE A 32 -9.24 3.97 -1.54
CA PHE A 32 -9.69 4.47 -2.83
C PHE A 32 -10.63 3.48 -3.52
N LYS A 33 -11.30 3.92 -4.59
CA LYS A 33 -12.21 3.08 -5.37
C LYS A 33 -11.48 2.17 -6.35
N ALA A 34 -12.08 1.01 -6.64
CA ALA A 34 -11.64 0.09 -7.68
C ALA A 34 -11.88 0.67 -9.08
N LEU A 35 -11.07 0.22 -10.05
CA LEU A 35 -11.36 0.38 -11.47
C LEU A 35 -12.00 -0.91 -11.99
N VAL A 36 -12.99 -0.80 -12.88
CA VAL A 36 -13.67 -1.96 -13.49
C VAL A 36 -12.69 -2.96 -14.13
N LEU A 37 -11.60 -2.45 -14.73
CA LEU A 37 -10.55 -3.30 -15.29
C LEU A 37 -9.87 -4.17 -14.23
N ILE A 38 -9.65 -3.65 -13.02
CA ILE A 38 -9.02 -4.37 -11.91
C ILE A 38 -10.01 -5.37 -11.29
N GLU A 39 -11.29 -5.04 -11.22
CA GLU A 39 -12.32 -6.00 -10.78
C GLU A 39 -12.40 -7.21 -11.73
N ARG A 40 -12.35 -6.96 -13.05
CA ARG A 40 -12.27 -8.03 -14.04
C ARG A 40 -10.96 -8.81 -13.94
N TYR A 41 -9.85 -8.13 -13.66
CA TYR A 41 -8.56 -8.78 -13.41
C TYR A 41 -8.61 -9.75 -12.24
N GLN A 42 -9.20 -9.34 -11.11
CA GLN A 42 -9.35 -10.18 -9.91
C GLN A 42 -10.28 -11.38 -10.11
N LYS A 43 -11.22 -11.30 -11.06
CA LYS A 43 -12.14 -12.40 -11.41
C LYS A 43 -11.61 -13.29 -12.54
N ASP A 44 -10.39 -13.04 -13.03
CA ASP A 44 -9.83 -13.67 -14.23
C ASP A 44 -10.68 -13.47 -15.51
N GLU A 45 -11.53 -12.44 -15.54
CA GLU A 45 -12.43 -12.09 -16.65
C GLU A 45 -11.74 -11.19 -17.71
N CYS A 46 -10.42 -11.06 -17.66
CA CYS A 46 -9.65 -10.39 -18.71
C CYS A 46 -9.60 -11.27 -19.97
N SER A 47 -10.22 -10.77 -21.03
CA SER A 47 -10.38 -11.42 -22.33
C SER A 47 -9.12 -11.40 -23.19
N SER A 48 -8.18 -10.49 -22.89
CA SER A 48 -6.93 -10.36 -23.65
C SER A 48 -5.71 -10.17 -22.75
N ASN A 49 -4.54 -10.52 -23.27
CA ASN A 49 -3.26 -10.27 -22.61
C ASN A 49 -2.99 -8.74 -22.47
N ALA A 50 -3.50 -7.93 -23.41
CA ALA A 50 -3.41 -6.47 -23.30
C ALA A 50 -4.16 -5.92 -22.09
N GLU A 51 -5.35 -6.46 -21.78
CA GLU A 51 -6.10 -6.09 -20.57
C GLU A 51 -5.34 -6.47 -19.29
N ARG A 52 -4.77 -7.68 -19.22
CA ARG A 52 -3.98 -8.15 -18.08
C ARG A 52 -2.73 -7.29 -17.87
N LYS A 53 -1.98 -7.04 -18.94
CA LYS A 53 -0.80 -6.16 -18.91
C LYS A 53 -1.16 -4.76 -18.41
N LYS A 54 -2.28 -4.21 -18.88
CA LYS A 54 -2.72 -2.89 -18.46
C LYS A 54 -3.14 -2.86 -16.99
N ALA A 55 -3.78 -3.92 -16.51
CA ALA A 55 -4.10 -4.07 -15.10
C ALA A 55 -2.82 -4.08 -14.24
N THR A 56 -1.83 -4.89 -14.60
CA THR A 56 -0.52 -4.93 -13.91
C THR A 56 0.17 -3.55 -13.90
N GLU A 57 0.21 -2.83 -15.02
CA GLU A 57 0.78 -1.47 -15.07
C GLU A 57 0.09 -0.51 -14.09
N ILE A 58 -1.22 -0.60 -13.96
CA ILE A 58 -2.00 0.22 -13.03
C ILE A 58 -1.67 -0.17 -11.58
N ILE A 59 -1.62 -1.47 -11.28
CA ILE A 59 -1.33 -2.00 -9.94
C ILE A 59 0.09 -1.57 -9.50
N GLU A 60 1.07 -1.62 -10.39
CA GLU A 60 2.42 -1.12 -10.12
C GLU A 60 2.42 0.38 -9.80
N GLY A 61 1.66 1.17 -10.57
CA GLY A 61 1.46 2.58 -10.28
C GLY A 61 0.81 2.83 -8.91
N TRP A 62 -0.11 1.97 -8.48
CA TRP A 62 -0.72 2.02 -7.15
C TRP A 62 0.28 1.68 -6.05
N ARG A 63 1.14 0.67 -6.23
CA ARG A 63 2.20 0.31 -5.28
C ARG A 63 3.09 1.51 -4.99
N GLN A 64 3.61 2.16 -6.03
CA GLN A 64 4.48 3.33 -5.89
C GLN A 64 3.78 4.50 -5.17
N ARG A 65 2.49 4.72 -5.46
CA ARG A 65 1.69 5.77 -4.80
C ARG A 65 1.44 5.45 -3.32
N LEU A 66 1.16 4.20 -2.98
CA LEU A 66 0.99 3.76 -1.59
C LEU A 66 2.29 3.97 -0.83
N ILE A 67 3.43 3.49 -1.36
CA ILE A 67 4.75 3.68 -0.73
C ILE A 67 5.03 5.16 -0.51
N ARG A 68 4.86 6.01 -1.53
CA ARG A 68 5.07 7.46 -1.40
C ARG A 68 4.16 8.08 -0.33
N LYS A 69 2.87 7.70 -0.28
CA LYS A 69 1.94 8.23 0.73
C LYS A 69 2.32 7.81 2.15
N LEU A 70 2.74 6.56 2.31
CA LEU A 70 3.19 6.04 3.59
C LEU A 70 4.52 6.69 4.02
N GLN A 71 5.43 6.95 3.07
CA GLN A 71 6.65 7.73 3.29
C GLN A 71 6.34 9.13 3.84
N GLN A 72 5.45 9.85 3.16
CA GLN A 72 5.04 11.19 3.57
C GLN A 72 4.38 11.19 4.95
N PHE A 73 3.46 10.26 5.21
CA PHE A 73 2.81 10.15 6.51
C PHE A 73 3.79 9.93 7.67
N ALA A 74 4.82 9.10 7.46
CA ALA A 74 5.85 8.87 8.47
C ALA A 74 6.65 10.15 8.77
N LEU A 75 7.02 10.90 7.72
CA LEU A 75 7.71 12.18 7.86
C LEU A 75 6.84 13.20 8.62
N ASP A 76 5.56 13.31 8.27
CA ASP A 76 4.61 14.25 8.91
C ASP A 76 4.40 13.93 10.40
N ARG A 77 4.57 12.67 10.80
CA ARG A 77 4.43 12.21 12.19
C ARG A 77 5.75 12.23 12.99
N GLY A 78 6.84 12.73 12.40
CA GLY A 78 8.15 12.75 13.04
C GLY A 78 8.74 11.36 13.28
N LEU A 79 8.28 10.34 12.53
CA LEU A 79 8.82 9.00 12.60
C LEU A 79 10.13 8.98 11.83
N ALA A 80 11.24 8.82 12.54
CA ALA A 80 12.57 8.76 11.94
C ALA A 80 12.76 7.45 11.16
N TRP A 81 13.24 7.59 9.93
CA TRP A 81 13.55 6.49 9.01
C TRP A 81 14.89 5.86 9.40
N ILE A 82 14.90 4.60 9.81
CA ILE A 82 16.14 3.83 9.99
C ILE A 82 16.14 2.73 8.92
N SER A 83 17.00 2.89 7.92
CA SER A 83 17.27 1.88 6.90
C SER A 83 18.13 0.76 7.50
N SER A 84 17.56 -0.03 8.40
CA SER A 84 18.19 -1.25 8.89
C SER A 84 17.08 -2.16 9.39
N GLY A 85 17.08 -3.41 8.93
CA GLY A 85 15.98 -4.38 9.07
C GLY A 85 15.74 -4.88 10.50
N GLN A 86 15.52 -3.98 11.45
CA GLN A 86 15.01 -4.29 12.77
C GLN A 86 13.82 -3.40 13.10
N GLN A 87 12.71 -4.08 13.37
CA GLN A 87 11.48 -3.64 14.02
C GLN A 87 11.54 -2.24 14.63
N LEU A 88 10.90 -1.26 13.98
CA LEU A 88 10.73 0.08 14.52
C LEU A 88 9.63 0.05 15.58
N GLN A 89 10.00 0.23 16.85
CA GLN A 89 9.06 0.61 17.90
C GLN A 89 9.00 2.14 17.95
N VAL A 90 7.79 2.68 17.81
CA VAL A 90 7.55 4.12 17.99
C VAL A 90 7.33 4.37 19.48
N LEU A 91 8.34 4.92 20.16
CA LEU A 91 8.18 5.52 21.48
C LEU A 91 7.55 6.91 21.30
N PHE A 92 6.25 7.03 21.55
CA PHE A 92 5.61 8.33 21.77
C PHE A 92 5.99 8.81 23.18
N ARG A 93 6.52 10.04 23.27
CA ARG A 93 6.65 10.78 24.54
C ARG A 93 5.52 11.80 24.64
#